data_AF-A0A433VEV2-F1
#
_entry.id   AF-A0A433VEV2-F1
#
_cell.length_a   1.000
_cell.length_b   1.000
_cell.length_c   1.000
_cell.angle_alpha   90.00
_cell.angle_beta   90.00
_cell.angle_gamma   90.00
#
_symmetry.space_group_name_H-M   'P 1'
#
loop_
_entity.id
_entity.type
_entity.pdbx_description
1 polymer ?
#
loop_
_entity_poly.entity_id
_entity_poly.type
_entity_poly.pdbx_seq_one_letter_code
_entity_poly.pdbx_strand_id
1 'polypeptide(L)'
;MIKKGLIALFFSISTIVTLTNEAFGFTFTRIADSNQGYSEFKLPTINQTGNVAFTANLADGSSAIFTGNGLGLTTVADNTVFNSFGQFVGINDNGAVAFKANANTGGTSVFIAENGLVTSVAQGANYFGIGDPVINNNNAVAFNANINGVFGIFTNFNGSVNSIADTSGVYSNFDRPSINQESTVAFSASLKNGGGRGIYRVDSNGAVNTIVDTTGDFDFLFNPAINKTGTVVFKGILDALAGEGIYTASNGLVNKIVDNADLFDFFENPAINDKGNVAFKGVLRGGGLGIYNGADPRSNKIIAAGDSLFGAIVTDLYISNQSLNNSNQLVFYAKFDDGSSGIFRADPDIQSTSPATSIPEPSSVLGILGVGALLMGWRKNLQRI
;
A
#
# COMPACT_ATOMS: atom_id res chain seq x y z
N MET A 1 -71.04 8.22 -10.02
CA MET A 1 -69.86 9.10 -9.86
C MET A 1 -68.63 8.22 -9.65
N ILE A 2 -67.86 7.98 -10.71
CA ILE A 2 -66.69 7.10 -10.70
C ILE A 2 -65.45 8.00 -10.55
N LYS A 3 -64.78 7.95 -9.40
CA LYS A 3 -63.47 8.59 -9.21
C LYS A 3 -62.40 7.68 -9.81
N LYS A 4 -61.81 8.08 -10.93
CA LYS A 4 -60.59 7.46 -11.48
C LYS A 4 -59.40 7.88 -10.60
N GLY A 5 -58.81 6.93 -9.89
CA GLY A 5 -57.54 7.10 -9.18
C GLY A 5 -56.38 6.97 -10.17
N LEU A 6 -55.51 7.98 -10.19
CA LEU A 6 -54.28 8.00 -10.98
C LEU A 6 -53.21 7.22 -10.21
N ILE A 7 -52.72 6.11 -10.77
CA ILE A 7 -51.57 5.37 -10.24
C ILE A 7 -50.32 6.05 -10.82
N ALA A 8 -49.52 6.69 -9.96
CA ALA A 8 -48.19 7.15 -10.31
C ALA A 8 -47.20 5.98 -10.14
N LEU A 9 -46.70 5.44 -11.25
CA LEU A 9 -45.55 4.55 -11.25
C LEU A 9 -44.29 5.40 -10.98
N PHE A 10 -43.65 5.21 -9.83
CA PHE A 10 -42.29 5.69 -9.62
C PHE A 10 -41.33 4.71 -10.29
N PHE A 11 -40.77 5.10 -11.43
CA PHE A 11 -39.58 4.45 -11.97
C PHE A 11 -38.38 4.94 -11.17
N SER A 12 -37.81 4.08 -10.32
CA SER A 12 -36.47 4.31 -9.78
C SER A 12 -35.47 4.16 -10.92
N ILE A 13 -34.89 5.28 -11.36
CA ILE A 13 -33.71 5.25 -12.23
C ILE A 13 -32.55 4.82 -11.33
N SER A 14 -32.18 3.54 -11.40
CA SER A 14 -30.89 3.08 -10.89
C SER A 14 -29.82 3.63 -11.82
N THR A 15 -29.23 4.76 -11.46
CA THR A 15 -28.03 5.29 -12.10
C THR A 15 -26.90 4.29 -11.86
N ILE A 16 -26.60 3.45 -12.85
CA ILE A 16 -25.34 2.74 -12.90
C ILE A 16 -24.28 3.81 -13.14
N VAL A 17 -23.59 4.21 -12.08
CA VAL A 17 -22.42 5.08 -12.19
C VAL A 17 -21.28 4.21 -12.71
N THR A 18 -21.06 4.26 -14.02
CA THR A 18 -19.79 3.82 -14.61
C THR A 18 -18.71 4.76 -14.09
N LEU A 19 -17.89 4.29 -13.16
CA LEU A 19 -16.63 4.96 -12.80
C LEU A 19 -15.80 5.06 -14.09
N THR A 20 -15.38 6.26 -14.45
CA THR A 20 -14.49 6.46 -15.59
C THR A 20 -13.12 5.82 -15.26
N ASN A 21 -12.68 4.91 -16.13
CA ASN A 21 -11.60 3.92 -15.98
C ASN A 21 -10.15 4.46 -15.98
N GLU A 22 -9.91 5.71 -15.63
CA GLU A 22 -8.53 6.25 -15.57
C GLU A 22 -8.17 6.69 -14.14
N ALA A 23 -6.94 6.37 -13.73
CA ALA A 23 -6.32 6.90 -12.52
C ALA A 23 -5.94 8.36 -12.78
N PHE A 24 -6.59 9.29 -12.07
CA PHE A 24 -6.31 10.71 -12.22
C PHE A 24 -5.14 11.11 -11.31
N GLY A 25 -4.12 11.77 -11.87
CA GLY A 25 -3.05 12.39 -11.08
C GLY A 25 -1.85 11.50 -10.76
N PHE A 26 -1.67 10.38 -11.47
CA PHE A 26 -0.46 9.57 -11.40
C PHE A 26 0.00 9.11 -12.78
N THR A 27 1.30 9.21 -13.01
CA THR A 27 2.00 8.56 -14.11
C THR A 27 2.57 7.23 -13.62
N PHE A 28 2.48 6.17 -14.43
CA PHE A 28 2.99 4.85 -14.03
C PHE A 28 4.27 4.50 -14.75
N THR A 29 5.26 4.03 -13.98
CA THR A 29 6.52 3.48 -14.45
C THR A 29 6.50 1.95 -14.27
N ARG A 30 6.77 1.20 -15.34
CA ARG A 30 6.98 -0.24 -15.27
C ARG A 30 8.38 -0.54 -14.74
N ILE A 31 8.48 -1.35 -13.68
CA ILE A 31 9.76 -1.78 -13.11
C ILE A 31 10.15 -3.16 -13.64
N ALA A 32 9.22 -4.11 -13.60
CA ALA A 32 9.40 -5.46 -14.14
C ALA A 32 8.02 -6.07 -14.47
N ASP A 33 7.93 -6.94 -15.47
CA ASP A 33 6.69 -7.66 -15.80
C ASP A 33 6.94 -9.11 -16.27
N SER A 34 5.91 -9.95 -16.23
CA SER A 34 6.00 -11.38 -16.54
C SER A 34 6.42 -11.70 -17.98
N ASN A 35 6.38 -10.73 -18.91
CA ASN A 35 6.89 -10.93 -20.28
C ASN A 35 8.43 -10.90 -20.35
N GLN A 36 9.09 -10.57 -19.24
CA GLN A 36 10.55 -10.52 -19.12
C GLN A 36 11.14 -11.80 -18.48
N GLY A 37 10.39 -12.91 -18.47
CA GLY A 37 10.85 -14.20 -17.94
C GLY A 37 10.58 -14.39 -16.44
N TYR A 38 9.74 -13.55 -15.83
CA TYR A 38 9.28 -13.70 -14.45
C TYR A 38 7.98 -14.50 -14.39
N SER A 39 7.90 -15.45 -13.46
CA SER A 39 6.72 -16.29 -13.24
C SER A 39 5.88 -15.82 -12.05
N GLU A 40 6.49 -15.18 -11.06
CA GLU A 40 5.78 -14.65 -9.90
C GLU A 40 6.57 -13.51 -9.24
N PHE A 41 5.87 -12.46 -8.79
CA PHE A 41 6.46 -11.37 -8.02
C PHE A 41 6.01 -11.42 -6.55
N LYS A 42 6.90 -11.01 -5.64
CA LYS A 42 6.58 -10.76 -4.23
C LYS A 42 6.45 -9.26 -3.96
N LEU A 43 6.07 -8.90 -2.73
CA LEU A 43 5.69 -7.52 -2.41
C LEU A 43 6.89 -6.56 -2.51
N PRO A 44 6.79 -5.50 -3.33
CA PRO A 44 7.90 -4.58 -3.54
C PRO A 44 8.02 -3.54 -2.43
N THR A 45 9.22 -2.96 -2.31
CA THR A 45 9.53 -1.81 -1.46
C THR A 45 10.27 -0.73 -2.25
N ILE A 46 10.25 0.51 -1.77
CA ILE A 46 10.83 1.66 -2.48
C ILE A 46 11.63 2.54 -1.52
N ASN A 47 12.76 3.09 -1.99
CA ASN A 47 13.54 4.07 -1.25
C ASN A 47 13.24 5.52 -1.70
N GLN A 48 13.88 6.50 -1.08
CA GLN A 48 13.64 7.93 -1.38
C GLN A 48 14.11 8.37 -2.77
N THR A 49 15.00 7.62 -3.42
CA THR A 49 15.46 7.92 -4.79
C THR A 49 14.56 7.29 -5.87
N GLY A 50 13.50 6.59 -5.46
CA GLY A 50 12.58 5.91 -6.35
C GLY A 50 13.08 4.55 -6.84
N ASN A 51 14.17 4.03 -6.26
CA ASN A 51 14.66 2.69 -6.53
C ASN A 51 13.79 1.68 -5.79
N VAL A 52 13.35 0.65 -6.51
CA VAL A 52 12.45 -0.39 -6.04
C VAL A 52 13.23 -1.66 -5.77
N ALA A 53 12.96 -2.35 -4.67
CA ALA A 53 13.46 -3.69 -4.39
C ALA A 53 12.30 -4.71 -4.37
N PHE A 54 12.52 -5.89 -4.93
CA PHE A 54 11.52 -6.96 -4.92
C PHE A 54 12.18 -8.34 -5.08
N THR A 55 11.47 -9.38 -4.63
CA THR A 55 11.80 -10.77 -4.94
C THR A 55 10.92 -11.25 -6.09
N ALA A 56 11.47 -12.05 -7.00
CA ALA A 56 10.71 -12.69 -8.06
C ALA A 56 11.16 -14.15 -8.27
N ASN A 57 10.19 -15.00 -8.64
CA ASN A 57 10.44 -16.29 -9.25
C ASN A 57 10.54 -16.11 -10.77
N LEU A 58 11.44 -16.85 -11.40
CA LEU A 58 11.71 -16.82 -12.82
C LEU A 58 11.04 -18.03 -13.51
N ALA A 59 10.89 -17.94 -14.83
CA ALA A 59 10.29 -18.99 -15.64
C ALA A 59 11.11 -20.29 -15.69
N ASP A 60 12.41 -20.21 -15.41
CA ASP A 60 13.31 -21.38 -15.32
C ASP A 60 13.25 -22.09 -13.95
N GLY A 61 12.38 -21.62 -13.04
CA GLY A 61 12.21 -22.16 -11.70
C GLY A 61 13.18 -21.59 -10.66
N SER A 62 14.10 -20.71 -11.06
CA SER A 62 14.94 -19.96 -10.13
C SER A 62 14.17 -18.79 -9.49
N SER A 63 14.82 -18.12 -8.54
CA SER A 63 14.34 -17.01 -7.77
C SER A 63 15.50 -16.05 -7.51
N ALA A 64 15.20 -14.76 -7.44
CA ALA A 64 16.20 -13.73 -7.21
C ALA A 64 15.58 -12.48 -6.59
N ILE A 65 16.44 -11.68 -5.98
CA ILE A 65 16.14 -10.34 -5.49
C ILE A 65 16.72 -9.34 -6.49
N PHE A 66 15.89 -8.38 -6.88
CA PHE A 66 16.24 -7.33 -7.83
C PHE A 66 16.06 -5.96 -7.22
N THR A 67 16.83 -5.01 -7.75
CA THR A 67 16.57 -3.57 -7.60
C THR A 67 16.45 -2.89 -8.96
N GLY A 68 15.66 -1.83 -9.06
CA GLY A 68 15.62 -0.99 -10.26
C GLY A 68 14.61 0.14 -10.17
N ASN A 69 14.66 1.06 -11.15
CA ASN A 69 13.86 2.28 -11.16
C ASN A 69 13.07 2.50 -12.46
N GLY A 70 12.98 1.47 -13.32
CA GLY A 70 12.35 1.50 -14.64
C GLY A 70 13.32 1.65 -15.81
N LEU A 71 14.62 1.90 -15.56
CA LEU A 71 15.65 1.97 -16.62
C LEU A 71 16.41 0.66 -16.83
N GLY A 72 16.29 -0.28 -15.89
CA GLY A 72 16.99 -1.55 -15.85
C GLY A 72 16.94 -2.15 -14.45
N LEU A 73 17.32 -3.42 -14.34
CA LEU A 73 17.35 -4.16 -13.09
C LEU A 73 18.79 -4.57 -12.76
N THR A 74 19.10 -4.53 -11.46
CA THR A 74 20.33 -5.07 -10.88
C THR A 74 19.96 -6.26 -10.00
N THR A 75 20.58 -7.41 -10.26
CA THR A 75 20.47 -8.58 -9.38
C THR A 75 21.23 -8.31 -8.08
N VAL A 76 20.54 -8.45 -6.96
CA VAL A 76 21.09 -8.27 -5.61
C VAL A 76 21.58 -9.60 -5.04
N ALA A 77 20.77 -10.65 -5.22
CA ALA A 77 21.03 -12.00 -4.79
C ALA A 77 20.21 -12.97 -5.64
N ASP A 78 20.73 -14.17 -5.90
CA ASP A 78 20.07 -15.18 -6.72
C ASP A 78 20.38 -16.60 -6.24
N ASN A 79 19.93 -17.59 -7.01
CA ASN A 79 20.12 -18.99 -6.66
C ASN A 79 21.56 -19.52 -6.80
N THR A 80 22.53 -18.71 -7.24
CA THR A 80 23.94 -19.14 -7.24
C THR A 80 24.48 -19.33 -5.81
N VAL A 81 23.95 -18.56 -4.86
CA VAL A 81 24.39 -18.54 -3.45
C VAL A 81 23.27 -18.90 -2.46
N PHE A 82 22.00 -18.81 -2.87
CA PHE A 82 20.84 -19.11 -2.03
C PHE A 82 19.94 -20.21 -2.63
N ASN A 83 19.26 -20.99 -1.79
CA ASN A 83 18.26 -21.96 -2.22
C ASN A 83 16.87 -21.33 -2.39
N SER A 84 16.54 -20.32 -1.57
CA SER A 84 15.24 -19.67 -1.57
C SER A 84 15.27 -18.31 -0.87
N PHE A 85 14.33 -17.44 -1.19
CA PHE A 85 14.18 -16.10 -0.60
C PHE A 85 12.87 -15.93 0.19
N GLY A 86 12.85 -14.96 1.09
CA GLY A 86 11.66 -14.51 1.83
C GLY A 86 10.62 -13.82 0.95
N GLN A 87 9.49 -13.42 1.56
CA GLN A 87 8.41 -12.75 0.84
C GLN A 87 8.60 -11.24 0.74
N PHE A 88 9.31 -10.65 1.72
CA PHE A 88 9.59 -9.22 1.74
C PHE A 88 11.09 -8.95 1.75
N VAL A 89 11.45 -7.82 1.14
CA VAL A 89 12.79 -7.24 1.16
C VAL A 89 12.67 -5.79 1.60
N GLY A 90 13.60 -5.32 2.42
CA GLY A 90 13.72 -3.90 2.75
C GLY A 90 14.83 -3.25 1.94
N ILE A 91 14.62 -2.04 1.46
CA ILE A 91 15.66 -1.21 0.82
C ILE A 91 15.79 0.11 1.57
N ASN A 92 17.01 0.61 1.73
CA ASN A 92 17.26 1.94 2.27
C ASN A 92 17.74 2.94 1.19
N ASP A 93 17.92 4.20 1.57
CA ASP A 93 18.26 5.28 0.62
C ASP A 93 19.67 5.20 0.06
N ASN A 94 20.55 4.45 0.72
CA ASN A 94 21.89 4.13 0.22
C ASN A 94 21.87 2.95 -0.78
N GLY A 95 20.71 2.32 -0.99
CA GLY A 95 20.55 1.17 -1.87
C GLY A 95 20.92 -0.16 -1.22
N ALA A 96 21.17 -0.20 0.10
CA ALA A 96 21.37 -1.46 0.82
C ALA A 96 20.04 -2.20 0.93
N VAL A 97 20.07 -3.52 0.69
CA VAL A 97 18.87 -4.37 0.69
C VAL A 97 18.97 -5.41 1.78
N ALA A 98 18.04 -5.39 2.74
CA ALA A 98 17.88 -6.43 3.76
C ALA A 98 16.85 -7.47 3.30
N PHE A 99 17.20 -8.74 3.44
CA PHE A 99 16.33 -9.84 3.02
C PHE A 99 16.54 -11.10 3.84
N LYS A 100 15.51 -11.94 3.89
CA LYS A 100 15.61 -13.31 4.41
C LYS A 100 15.94 -14.26 3.26
N ALA A 101 16.84 -15.19 3.48
CA ALA A 101 17.12 -16.26 2.52
C ALA A 101 17.57 -17.54 3.21
N ASN A 102 17.43 -18.66 2.52
CA ASN A 102 18.11 -19.91 2.84
C ASN A 102 19.40 -19.98 2.03
N ALA A 103 20.55 -19.83 2.68
CA ALA A 103 21.84 -19.92 2.01
C ALA A 103 22.20 -21.35 1.65
N ASN A 104 22.89 -21.54 0.53
CA ASN A 104 23.39 -22.85 0.09
C ASN A 104 24.28 -23.50 1.15
N THR A 105 24.94 -22.68 1.97
CA THR A 105 25.68 -23.07 3.16
C THR A 105 25.23 -22.21 4.35
N GLY A 106 24.95 -22.82 5.50
CA GLY A 106 24.61 -22.09 6.74
C GLY A 106 23.12 -21.90 7.04
N GLY A 107 22.21 -22.36 6.15
CA GLY A 107 20.76 -22.41 6.43
C GLY A 107 20.04 -21.06 6.27
N THR A 108 18.88 -20.93 6.90
CA THR A 108 18.05 -19.72 6.81
C THR A 108 18.56 -18.61 7.72
N SER A 109 18.79 -17.42 7.17
CA SER A 109 19.21 -16.23 7.91
C SER A 109 18.69 -14.92 7.29
N VAL A 110 18.95 -13.81 7.97
CA VAL A 110 18.81 -12.45 7.46
C VAL A 110 20.14 -11.99 6.89
N PHE A 111 20.10 -11.37 5.71
CA PHE A 111 21.26 -10.85 5.00
C PHE A 111 21.05 -9.37 4.66
N ILE A 112 22.16 -8.63 4.54
CA ILE A 112 22.20 -7.31 3.91
C ILE A 112 23.11 -7.42 2.68
N ALA A 113 22.62 -6.94 1.55
CA ALA A 113 23.42 -6.66 0.37
C ALA A 113 23.72 -5.16 0.28
N GLU A 114 24.99 -4.80 0.22
CA GLU A 114 25.45 -3.41 0.09
C GLU A 114 26.68 -3.39 -0.82
N ASN A 115 26.69 -2.49 -1.82
CA ASN A 115 27.80 -2.34 -2.77
C ASN A 115 28.26 -3.66 -3.44
N GLY A 116 27.29 -4.56 -3.73
CA GLY A 116 27.55 -5.87 -4.32
C GLY A 116 28.07 -6.95 -3.35
N LEU A 117 28.27 -6.61 -2.08
CA LEU A 117 28.65 -7.55 -1.03
C LEU A 117 27.42 -7.99 -0.24
N VAL A 118 27.26 -9.30 -0.06
CA VAL A 118 26.21 -9.88 0.78
C VAL A 118 26.81 -10.35 2.10
N THR A 119 26.27 -9.87 3.21
CA THR A 119 26.71 -10.21 4.57
C THR A 119 25.56 -10.76 5.40
N SER A 120 25.84 -11.76 6.25
CA SER A 120 24.85 -12.29 7.19
C SER A 120 24.71 -11.37 8.40
N VAL A 121 23.48 -10.97 8.69
CA VAL A 121 23.07 -10.09 9.81
C VAL A 121 22.89 -10.87 11.10
N ALA A 122 22.44 -12.11 10.97
CA ALA A 122 22.17 -13.02 12.07
C ALA A 122 23.15 -14.20 12.00
N GLN A 123 24.38 -14.02 12.52
CA GLN A 123 25.38 -15.09 12.62
C GLN A 123 25.44 -15.69 14.03
N GLY A 124 25.82 -16.96 14.12
CA GLY A 124 26.33 -17.56 15.37
C GLY A 124 25.28 -18.01 16.40
N ALA A 125 23.98 -17.87 16.14
CA ALA A 125 22.92 -18.41 16.99
C ALA A 125 22.03 -19.40 16.23
N ASN A 126 21.29 -20.23 16.96
CA ASN A 126 20.27 -21.12 16.40
C ASN A 126 18.99 -20.32 16.11
N TYR A 127 18.97 -19.63 14.98
CA TYR A 127 17.78 -18.89 14.53
C TYR A 127 16.77 -19.84 13.88
N PHE A 128 15.53 -19.81 14.36
CA PHE A 128 14.39 -20.50 13.75
C PHE A 128 13.24 -19.52 13.54
N GLY A 129 12.32 -19.83 12.62
CA GLY A 129 11.13 -19.00 12.41
C GLY A 129 11.44 -17.53 12.12
N ILE A 130 12.51 -17.26 11.37
CA ILE A 130 12.92 -15.91 11.00
C ILE A 130 11.86 -15.28 10.08
N GLY A 131 11.34 -14.12 10.47
CA GLY A 131 10.48 -13.32 9.61
C GLY A 131 11.26 -12.38 8.69
N ASP A 132 10.55 -11.75 7.77
CA ASP A 132 11.20 -10.92 6.75
C ASP A 132 11.64 -9.57 7.33
N PRO A 133 12.90 -9.16 7.08
CA PRO A 133 13.51 -8.01 7.74
C PRO A 133 12.99 -6.67 7.20
N VAL A 134 13.24 -5.62 7.98
CA VAL A 134 13.13 -4.22 7.58
C VAL A 134 14.46 -3.51 7.86
N ILE A 135 14.79 -2.47 7.10
CA ILE A 135 16.06 -1.74 7.19
C ILE A 135 15.82 -0.23 7.17
N ASN A 136 16.66 0.54 7.89
CA ASN A 136 16.73 2.02 7.78
C ASN A 136 18.04 2.49 7.13
N ASN A 137 18.21 3.80 6.92
CA ASN A 137 19.41 4.33 6.24
C ASN A 137 20.69 4.29 7.08
N ASN A 138 20.60 3.88 8.35
CA ASN A 138 21.77 3.62 9.19
C ASN A 138 22.22 2.15 9.10
N ASN A 139 21.70 1.39 8.13
CA ASN A 139 21.86 -0.06 8.00
C ASN A 139 21.41 -0.84 9.25
N ALA A 140 20.56 -0.24 10.10
CA ALA A 140 19.94 -0.96 11.20
C ALA A 140 18.83 -1.85 10.64
N VAL A 141 18.88 -3.14 10.96
CA VAL A 141 17.92 -4.14 10.47
C VAL A 141 17.09 -4.67 11.63
N ALA A 142 15.77 -4.58 11.54
CA ALA A 142 14.86 -5.21 12.49
C ALA A 142 14.18 -6.44 11.88
N PHE A 143 14.04 -7.49 12.68
CA PHE A 143 13.41 -8.75 12.28
C PHE A 143 12.88 -9.49 13.51
N ASN A 144 11.91 -10.38 13.32
CA ASN A 144 11.49 -11.33 14.36
C ASN A 144 12.11 -12.71 14.11
N ALA A 145 12.44 -13.42 15.18
CA ALA A 145 12.99 -14.77 15.11
C ALA A 145 12.76 -15.51 16.43
N ASN A 146 12.88 -16.84 16.41
CA ASN A 146 13.10 -17.65 17.60
C ASN A 146 14.60 -17.88 17.76
N ILE A 147 15.14 -17.51 18.91
CA ILE A 147 16.54 -17.74 19.29
C ILE A 147 16.53 -18.57 20.56
N ASN A 148 17.07 -19.80 20.49
CA ASN A 148 17.19 -20.71 21.64
C ASN A 148 15.87 -20.92 22.42
N GLY A 149 14.74 -21.01 21.70
CA GLY A 149 13.41 -21.21 22.30
C GLY A 149 12.69 -19.93 22.71
N VAL A 150 13.32 -18.76 22.60
CA VAL A 150 12.72 -17.46 22.89
C VAL A 150 12.38 -16.76 21.58
N PHE A 151 11.10 -16.48 21.35
CA PHE A 151 10.66 -15.70 20.19
C PHE A 151 10.72 -14.21 20.52
N GLY A 152 11.17 -13.38 19.60
CA GLY A 152 11.31 -11.95 19.86
C GLY A 152 11.52 -11.12 18.61
N ILE A 153 11.49 -9.81 18.81
CA ILE A 153 11.98 -8.83 17.86
C ILE A 153 13.44 -8.53 18.19
N PHE A 154 14.27 -8.52 17.15
CA PHE A 154 15.69 -8.25 17.23
C PHE A 154 16.05 -7.11 16.28
N THR A 155 17.06 -6.34 16.67
CA THR A 155 17.72 -5.37 15.81
C THR A 155 19.18 -5.75 15.63
N ASN A 156 19.68 -5.74 14.40
CA ASN A 156 21.10 -5.69 14.15
C ASN A 156 21.51 -4.25 13.85
N PHE A 157 22.49 -3.75 14.61
CA PHE A 157 23.13 -2.48 14.34
C PHE A 157 24.64 -2.64 14.51
N ASN A 158 25.42 -2.21 13.52
CA ASN A 158 26.89 -2.35 13.50
C ASN A 158 27.38 -3.78 13.78
N GLY A 159 26.66 -4.79 13.26
CA GLY A 159 27.01 -6.21 13.43
C GLY A 159 26.60 -6.82 14.77
N SER A 160 25.99 -6.05 15.68
CA SER A 160 25.49 -6.53 16.96
C SER A 160 23.98 -6.78 16.89
N VAL A 161 23.56 -8.02 17.17
CA VAL A 161 22.14 -8.40 17.31
C VAL A 161 21.70 -8.17 18.76
N ASN A 162 20.69 -7.34 18.95
CA ASN A 162 20.11 -7.00 20.24
C ASN A 162 18.64 -7.41 20.28
N SER A 163 18.20 -8.04 21.38
CA SER A 163 16.77 -8.26 21.66
C SER A 163 16.14 -6.94 22.09
N ILE A 164 15.05 -6.52 21.45
CA ILE A 164 14.31 -5.31 21.86
C ILE A 164 13.03 -5.66 22.64
N ALA A 165 12.44 -6.82 22.35
CA ALA A 165 11.28 -7.37 23.03
C ALA A 165 11.19 -8.86 22.73
N ASP A 166 10.90 -9.69 23.73
CA ASP A 166 10.80 -11.12 23.54
C ASP A 166 9.75 -11.80 24.46
N THR A 167 9.51 -13.09 24.20
CA THR A 167 8.52 -13.90 24.90
C THR A 167 8.97 -14.37 26.29
N SER A 168 10.16 -14.00 26.77
CA SER A 168 10.52 -14.22 28.17
C SER A 168 9.76 -13.25 29.09
N GLY A 169 9.48 -12.04 28.59
CA GLY A 169 8.70 -11.00 29.27
C GLY A 169 7.19 -11.18 29.20
N VAL A 170 6.45 -10.08 29.01
CA VAL A 170 4.98 -10.03 29.02
C VAL A 170 4.33 -10.52 27.71
N TYR A 171 5.11 -10.64 26.63
CA TYR A 171 4.62 -10.97 25.30
C TYR A 171 4.49 -12.47 25.08
N SER A 172 3.48 -12.89 24.33
CA SER A 172 3.26 -14.29 23.93
C SER A 172 3.61 -14.54 22.45
N ASN A 173 3.47 -13.53 21.59
CA ASN A 173 3.83 -13.59 20.19
C ASN A 173 4.09 -12.20 19.61
N PHE A 174 4.79 -12.13 18.48
CA PHE A 174 5.08 -10.91 17.74
C PHE A 174 4.78 -11.08 16.25
N ASP A 175 4.40 -9.98 15.61
CA ASP A 175 4.31 -9.90 14.16
C ASP A 175 5.53 -9.19 13.57
N ARG A 176 5.60 -9.11 12.23
CA ARG A 176 6.68 -8.40 11.51
C ARG A 176 6.83 -6.95 12.01
N PRO A 177 8.04 -6.51 12.40
CA PRO A 177 8.29 -5.16 12.86
C PRO A 177 8.37 -4.15 11.69
N SER A 178 8.39 -2.87 12.04
CA SER A 178 8.75 -1.73 11.19
C SER A 178 9.80 -0.89 11.91
N ILE A 179 10.69 -0.23 11.16
CA ILE A 179 11.78 0.59 11.72
C ILE A 179 11.83 1.94 11.01
N ASN A 180 12.03 3.02 11.75
CA ASN A 180 12.24 4.35 11.18
C ASN A 180 13.73 4.76 11.16
N GLN A 181 14.01 5.94 10.62
CA GLN A 181 15.37 6.47 10.47
C GLN A 181 16.08 6.76 11.81
N GLU A 182 15.34 6.95 12.89
CA GLU A 182 15.88 7.14 14.24
C GLU A 182 16.10 5.81 14.98
N SER A 183 16.03 4.69 14.26
CA SER A 183 16.09 3.32 14.78
C SER A 183 14.99 3.01 15.82
N THR A 184 13.88 3.75 15.80
CA THR A 184 12.68 3.38 16.55
C THR A 184 12.01 2.22 15.84
N VAL A 185 11.75 1.14 16.59
CA VAL A 185 11.09 -0.06 16.05
C VAL A 185 9.67 -0.12 16.56
N ALA A 186 8.69 -0.10 15.64
CA ALA A 186 7.29 -0.36 15.96
C ALA A 186 6.89 -1.78 15.58
N PHE A 187 6.16 -2.46 16.46
CA PHE A 187 5.74 -3.83 16.28
C PHE A 187 4.38 -4.07 16.94
N SER A 188 3.65 -5.06 16.43
CA SER A 188 2.48 -5.59 17.13
C SER A 188 2.83 -6.85 17.90
N ALA A 189 2.27 -7.00 19.10
CA ALA A 189 2.48 -8.17 19.94
C ALA A 189 1.21 -8.54 20.71
N SER A 190 1.01 -9.85 20.91
CA SER A 190 0.01 -10.37 21.85
C SER A 190 0.63 -10.47 23.24
N LEU A 191 -0.15 -10.18 24.27
CA LEU A 191 0.26 -10.34 25.67
C LEU A 191 -0.04 -11.75 26.18
N LYS A 192 0.68 -12.18 27.21
CA LYS A 192 0.41 -13.44 27.92
C LYS A 192 -0.89 -13.35 28.72
N ASN A 193 -1.39 -14.51 29.14
CA ASN A 193 -2.51 -14.65 30.09
C ASN A 193 -3.80 -13.92 29.66
N GLY A 194 -4.05 -13.83 28.36
CA GLY A 194 -5.24 -13.15 27.83
C GLY A 194 -5.20 -11.62 27.98
N GLY A 195 -4.02 -11.02 28.15
CA GLY A 195 -3.85 -9.56 28.29
C GLY A 195 -4.17 -8.74 27.02
N GLY A 196 -4.70 -9.36 25.97
CA GLY A 196 -5.00 -8.70 24.71
C GLY A 196 -3.79 -8.53 23.79
N ARG A 197 -3.87 -7.53 22.92
CA ARG A 197 -2.87 -7.23 21.88
C ARG A 197 -2.57 -5.75 21.84
N GLY A 198 -1.37 -5.38 21.41
CA GLY A 198 -0.99 -3.99 21.27
C GLY A 198 -0.07 -3.73 20.10
N ILE A 199 0.05 -2.45 19.77
CA ILE A 199 1.13 -1.89 18.97
C ILE A 199 2.03 -1.11 19.93
N TYR A 200 3.31 -1.46 19.90
CA TYR A 200 4.34 -0.91 20.77
C TYR A 200 5.43 -0.29 19.92
N ARG A 201 6.20 0.61 20.52
CA ARG A 201 7.48 1.08 19.96
C ARG A 201 8.60 0.93 20.97
N VAL A 202 9.77 0.54 20.51
CA VAL A 202 11.03 0.70 21.26
C VAL A 202 11.79 1.86 20.66
N ASP A 203 12.08 2.88 21.46
CA ASP A 203 12.92 3.99 21.04
C ASP A 203 14.41 3.61 21.09
N SER A 204 15.28 4.51 20.63
CA SER A 204 16.72 4.28 20.61
C SER A 204 17.36 4.17 22.00
N ASN A 205 16.66 4.55 23.08
CA ASN A 205 17.13 4.38 24.46
C ASN A 205 16.71 3.03 25.07
N GLY A 206 15.92 2.23 24.35
CA GLY A 206 15.42 0.93 24.78
C GLY A 206 14.10 0.98 25.55
N ALA A 207 13.46 2.14 25.70
CA ALA A 207 12.17 2.24 26.36
C ALA A 207 11.05 1.73 25.46
N VAL A 208 10.31 0.75 25.99
CA VAL A 208 9.11 0.23 25.34
C VAL A 208 7.92 1.11 25.72
N ASN A 209 7.24 1.63 24.71
CA ASN A 209 6.06 2.47 24.86
C ASN A 209 4.87 1.83 24.14
N THR A 210 3.74 1.73 24.82
CA THR A 210 2.47 1.38 24.17
C THR A 210 2.01 2.55 23.31
N ILE A 211 1.67 2.27 22.05
CA ILE A 211 1.08 3.25 21.12
C ILE A 211 -0.44 3.16 21.17
N VAL A 212 -0.96 1.93 21.09
CA VAL A 212 -2.38 1.59 21.18
C VAL A 212 -2.48 0.11 21.56
N ASP A 213 -3.52 -0.27 22.29
CA ASP A 213 -3.80 -1.66 22.63
C ASP A 213 -5.30 -1.96 22.64
N THR A 214 -5.63 -3.23 22.83
CA THR A 214 -7.01 -3.73 22.85
C THR A 214 -7.70 -3.57 24.22
N THR A 215 -7.20 -2.68 25.08
CA THR A 215 -7.92 -2.27 26.29
C THR A 215 -8.70 -0.96 26.08
N GLY A 216 -8.37 -0.24 25.00
CA GLY A 216 -9.17 0.87 24.45
C GLY A 216 -10.14 0.38 23.37
N ASP A 217 -10.46 1.25 22.41
CA ASP A 217 -11.55 1.05 21.43
C ASP A 217 -11.33 -0.05 20.36
N PHE A 218 -10.29 -0.88 20.48
CA PHE A 218 -9.86 -1.81 19.44
C PHE A 218 -9.96 -3.27 19.88
N ASP A 219 -10.63 -4.11 19.10
CA ASP A 219 -10.69 -5.56 19.30
C ASP A 219 -9.43 -6.24 18.71
N PHE A 220 -8.85 -5.65 17.66
CA PHE A 220 -7.67 -6.19 17.00
C PHE A 220 -6.82 -5.13 16.28
N LEU A 221 -5.50 -5.35 16.26
CA LEU A 221 -4.51 -4.42 15.68
C LEU A 221 -3.57 -5.18 14.74
N PHE A 222 -3.39 -4.70 13.51
CA PHE A 222 -2.51 -5.34 12.51
C PHE A 222 -1.09 -4.75 12.52
N ASN A 223 -0.22 -5.29 11.66
CA ASN A 223 1.16 -4.81 11.51
C ASN A 223 1.24 -3.29 11.31
N PRO A 224 2.11 -2.60 12.07
CA PRO A 224 2.31 -1.17 11.90
C PRO A 224 3.27 -0.86 10.73
N ALA A 225 3.22 0.40 10.28
CA ALA A 225 4.31 1.09 9.62
C ALA A 225 4.63 2.38 10.39
N ILE A 226 5.87 2.84 10.36
CA ILE A 226 6.33 4.00 11.15
C ILE A 226 7.11 4.96 10.26
N ASN A 227 6.83 6.27 10.39
CA ASN A 227 7.60 7.30 9.70
C ASN A 227 8.75 7.84 10.57
N LYS A 228 9.59 8.71 10.00
CA LYS A 228 10.75 9.31 10.69
C LYS A 228 10.39 10.05 11.98
N THR A 229 9.23 10.70 12.06
CA THR A 229 8.80 11.43 13.26
C THR A 229 8.24 10.53 14.36
N GLY A 230 8.14 9.21 14.11
CA GLY A 230 7.60 8.25 15.05
C GLY A 230 6.08 8.13 15.04
N THR A 231 5.43 8.68 14.00
CA THR A 231 4.01 8.45 13.74
C THR A 231 3.83 7.05 13.19
N VAL A 232 2.93 6.28 13.81
CA VAL A 232 2.64 4.90 13.43
C VAL A 232 1.32 4.85 12.68
N VAL A 233 1.28 4.26 11.49
CA VAL A 233 0.04 3.91 10.79
C VAL A 233 -0.27 2.43 10.98
N PHE A 234 -1.54 2.09 11.13
CA PHE A 234 -1.99 0.71 11.31
C PHE A 234 -3.44 0.53 10.86
N LYS A 235 -3.79 -0.73 10.56
CA LYS A 235 -5.19 -1.18 10.47
C LYS A 235 -5.65 -1.63 11.86
N GLY A 236 -6.84 -1.18 12.26
CA GLY A 236 -7.49 -1.62 13.50
C GLY A 236 -8.92 -2.08 13.26
N ILE A 237 -9.33 -3.13 13.94
CA ILE A 237 -10.74 -3.55 14.08
C ILE A 237 -11.24 -2.96 15.40
N LEU A 238 -12.34 -2.21 15.34
CA LEU A 238 -12.95 -1.56 16.49
C LEU A 238 -13.83 -2.53 17.29
N ASP A 239 -13.95 -2.24 18.57
CA ASP A 239 -14.78 -3.00 19.51
C ASP A 239 -16.25 -3.11 19.10
N ALA A 240 -16.92 -4.13 19.62
CA ALA A 240 -18.38 -4.26 19.58
C ALA A 240 -18.96 -4.22 18.14
N LEU A 241 -18.20 -4.76 17.18
CA LEU A 241 -18.57 -4.78 15.76
C LEU A 241 -18.71 -3.38 15.14
N ALA A 242 -18.02 -2.36 15.70
CA ALA A 242 -18.07 -0.98 15.20
C ALA A 242 -17.34 -0.78 13.87
N GLY A 243 -16.69 -1.81 13.33
CA GLY A 243 -16.09 -1.82 12.00
C GLY A 243 -14.57 -1.91 12.03
N GLU A 244 -13.93 -1.54 10.92
CA GLU A 244 -12.48 -1.45 10.82
C GLU A 244 -12.05 -0.19 10.08
N GLY A 245 -10.78 0.19 10.25
CA GLY A 245 -10.24 1.37 9.60
C GLY A 245 -8.73 1.42 9.58
N ILE A 246 -8.21 2.45 8.91
CA ILE A 246 -6.81 2.83 8.93
C ILE A 246 -6.66 4.04 9.86
N TYR A 247 -5.71 3.94 10.77
CA TYR A 247 -5.46 4.92 11.82
C TYR A 247 -3.99 5.32 11.84
N THR A 248 -3.72 6.55 12.26
CA THR A 248 -2.39 6.98 12.67
C THR A 248 -2.37 7.24 14.16
N ALA A 249 -1.25 6.95 14.81
CA ALA A 249 -1.02 7.24 16.22
C ALA A 249 0.31 7.96 16.41
N SER A 250 0.26 9.07 17.13
CA SER A 250 1.43 9.87 17.50
C SER A 250 1.18 10.55 18.83
N ASN A 251 2.15 10.51 19.75
CA ASN A 251 2.09 11.20 21.04
C ASN A 251 0.82 10.90 21.86
N GLY A 252 0.37 9.65 21.84
CA GLY A 252 -0.84 9.19 22.55
C GLY A 252 -2.17 9.59 21.89
N LEU A 253 -2.13 10.31 20.77
CA LEU A 253 -3.31 10.65 19.99
C LEU A 253 -3.48 9.67 18.83
N VAL A 254 -4.65 9.04 18.76
CA VAL A 254 -5.08 8.19 17.64
C VAL A 254 -5.99 9.01 16.73
N ASN A 255 -5.65 9.08 15.45
CA ASN A 255 -6.43 9.75 14.41
C ASN A 255 -6.91 8.73 13.38
N LYS A 256 -8.19 8.80 13.02
CA LYS A 256 -8.76 8.00 11.95
C LYS A 256 -8.45 8.63 10.60
N ILE A 257 -7.90 7.84 9.67
CA ILE A 257 -7.69 8.23 8.27
C ILE A 257 -8.92 7.88 7.43
N VAL A 258 -9.42 6.64 7.59
CA VAL A 258 -10.59 6.11 6.88
C VAL A 258 -11.15 4.93 7.68
N ASP A 259 -12.46 4.69 7.58
CA ASP A 259 -13.13 3.49 8.09
C ASP A 259 -14.07 2.89 7.03
N ASN A 260 -14.63 1.73 7.36
CA ASN A 260 -15.62 1.04 6.54
C ASN A 260 -17.07 1.45 6.87
N ALA A 261 -17.31 2.65 7.44
CA ALA A 261 -18.67 3.12 7.71
C ALA A 261 -19.41 3.49 6.41
N ASP A 262 -18.67 3.99 5.41
CA ASP A 262 -19.21 4.55 4.16
C ASP A 262 -18.96 3.66 2.93
N LEU A 263 -17.95 3.96 2.12
CA LEU A 263 -17.76 3.36 0.79
C LEU A 263 -16.83 2.14 0.79
N PHE A 264 -15.98 2.02 1.80
CA PHE A 264 -15.08 0.88 1.96
C PHE A 264 -15.75 -0.27 2.72
N ASP A 265 -15.31 -1.49 2.43
CA ASP A 265 -15.71 -2.73 3.09
C ASP A 265 -14.57 -3.26 3.97
N PHE A 266 -13.35 -3.33 3.42
CA PHE A 266 -12.16 -3.72 4.17
C PHE A 266 -10.87 -3.07 3.67
N PHE A 267 -9.82 -3.09 4.51
CA PHE A 267 -8.50 -2.50 4.25
C PHE A 267 -7.34 -3.48 4.46
N GLU A 268 -6.21 -3.21 3.82
CA GLU A 268 -4.96 -3.98 3.98
C GLU A 268 -3.70 -3.09 3.82
N ASN A 269 -2.63 -3.50 4.51
CA ASN A 269 -1.24 -3.03 4.33
C ASN A 269 -1.05 -1.51 4.23
N PRO A 270 -1.40 -0.72 5.26
CA PRO A 270 -1.12 0.71 5.22
C PRO A 270 0.39 0.99 5.23
N ALA A 271 0.80 1.97 4.44
CA ALA A 271 2.14 2.56 4.41
C ALA A 271 2.05 4.06 4.72
N ILE A 272 3.08 4.62 5.36
CA ILE A 272 3.16 6.04 5.71
C ILE A 272 4.52 6.60 5.32
N ASN A 273 4.56 7.85 4.83
CA ASN A 273 5.80 8.57 4.57
C ASN A 273 6.08 9.64 5.65
N ASP A 274 7.24 10.31 5.56
CA ASP A 274 7.68 11.30 6.56
C ASP A 274 6.86 12.60 6.52
N LYS A 275 6.06 12.80 5.47
CA LYS A 275 5.08 13.90 5.39
C LYS A 275 3.75 13.54 6.06
N GLY A 276 3.60 12.30 6.54
CA GLY A 276 2.36 11.79 7.12
C GLY A 276 1.31 11.40 6.08
N ASN A 277 1.65 11.35 4.79
CA ASN A 277 0.76 10.81 3.78
C ASN A 277 0.70 9.29 3.94
N VAL A 278 -0.52 8.75 3.83
CA VAL A 278 -0.82 7.33 4.00
C VAL A 278 -1.31 6.77 2.68
N ALA A 279 -0.87 5.57 2.32
CA ALA A 279 -1.44 4.77 1.24
C ALA A 279 -1.86 3.40 1.79
N PHE A 280 -2.94 2.83 1.27
CA PHE A 280 -3.47 1.55 1.71
C PHE A 280 -4.20 0.82 0.57
N LYS A 281 -4.25 -0.51 0.64
CA LYS A 281 -5.17 -1.28 -0.20
C LYS A 281 -6.55 -1.25 0.44
N GLY A 282 -7.58 -0.98 -0.36
CA GLY A 282 -8.96 -0.94 0.09
C GLY A 282 -9.87 -1.70 -0.87
N VAL A 283 -10.94 -2.27 -0.34
CA VAL A 283 -12.02 -2.84 -1.13
C VAL A 283 -13.30 -2.07 -0.87
N LEU A 284 -14.00 -1.73 -1.94
CA LEU A 284 -15.23 -0.97 -1.91
C LEU A 284 -16.44 -1.87 -1.66
N ARG A 285 -17.46 -1.31 -1.01
CA ARG A 285 -18.77 -1.95 -0.88
C ARG A 285 -19.37 -2.19 -2.26
N GLY A 286 -19.83 -3.42 -2.51
CA GLY A 286 -20.32 -3.85 -3.81
C GLY A 286 -19.24 -4.40 -4.75
N GLY A 287 -17.99 -4.52 -4.27
CA GLY A 287 -16.87 -5.05 -5.03
C GLY A 287 -16.00 -3.96 -5.64
N GLY A 288 -14.78 -4.34 -6.00
CA GLY A 288 -13.74 -3.42 -6.50
C GLY A 288 -12.66 -3.19 -5.47
N LEU A 289 -11.46 -3.68 -5.76
CA LEU A 289 -10.26 -3.42 -4.97
C LEU A 289 -9.46 -2.30 -5.61
N GLY A 290 -8.73 -1.54 -4.80
CA GLY A 290 -7.81 -0.52 -5.28
C GLY A 290 -6.78 -0.13 -4.24
N ILE A 291 -5.87 0.72 -4.65
CA ILE A 291 -4.92 1.40 -3.77
C ILE A 291 -5.32 2.86 -3.67
N TYR A 292 -5.43 3.35 -2.44
CA TYR A 292 -5.96 4.68 -2.13
C TYR A 292 -5.04 5.42 -1.16
N ASN A 293 -5.17 6.74 -1.12
CA ASN A 293 -4.41 7.61 -0.21
C ASN A 293 -5.28 8.49 0.71
N GLY A 294 -6.55 8.10 0.94
CA GLY A 294 -7.49 8.86 1.76
C GLY A 294 -8.91 8.28 1.75
N ALA A 295 -9.81 8.93 2.48
CA ALA A 295 -11.15 8.40 2.78
C ALA A 295 -12.15 8.45 1.62
N ASP A 296 -11.97 9.34 0.64
CA ASP A 296 -12.85 9.41 -0.53
C ASP A 296 -12.25 8.59 -1.68
N PRO A 297 -12.74 7.37 -1.96
CA PRO A 297 -12.18 6.51 -3.00
C PRO A 297 -12.29 7.09 -4.41
N ARG A 298 -13.02 8.19 -4.63
CA ARG A 298 -13.08 8.86 -5.93
C ARG A 298 -11.90 9.80 -6.14
N SER A 299 -11.63 10.66 -5.16
CA SER A 299 -10.55 11.64 -5.22
C SER A 299 -9.21 11.09 -4.72
N ASN A 300 -9.22 10.02 -3.94
CA ASN A 300 -8.04 9.38 -3.36
C ASN A 300 -7.63 8.08 -4.07
N LYS A 301 -8.21 7.74 -5.23
CA LYS A 301 -7.79 6.58 -6.02
C LYS A 301 -6.39 6.79 -6.60
N ILE A 302 -5.46 5.88 -6.30
CA ILE A 302 -4.18 5.79 -7.02
C ILE A 302 -4.36 4.88 -8.24
N ILE A 303 -4.86 3.67 -8.03
CA ILE A 303 -5.19 2.70 -9.09
C ILE A 303 -6.16 1.66 -8.54
N ALA A 304 -7.09 1.16 -9.36
CA ALA A 304 -8.05 0.14 -8.97
C ALA A 304 -8.21 -0.97 -10.01
N ALA A 305 -8.75 -2.11 -9.58
CA ALA A 305 -9.18 -3.15 -10.50
C ALA A 305 -10.23 -2.58 -11.48
N GLY A 306 -10.09 -2.90 -12.77
CA GLY A 306 -10.84 -2.30 -13.87
C GLY A 306 -10.14 -1.13 -14.56
N ASP A 307 -9.15 -0.50 -13.93
CA ASP A 307 -8.32 0.52 -14.60
C ASP A 307 -7.39 -0.15 -15.64
N SER A 308 -7.10 0.56 -16.73
CA SER A 308 -6.11 0.14 -17.73
C SER A 308 -4.71 0.56 -17.28
N LEU A 309 -3.74 -0.35 -17.34
CA LEU A 309 -2.35 -0.08 -17.02
C LEU A 309 -1.47 -0.75 -18.08
N PHE A 310 -0.78 0.07 -18.88
CA PHE A 310 -0.01 -0.37 -20.05
C PHE A 310 -0.79 -1.24 -21.06
N GLY A 311 -2.10 -0.99 -21.20
CA GLY A 311 -2.96 -1.65 -22.18
C GLY A 311 -3.63 -2.95 -21.72
N ALA A 312 -3.35 -3.41 -20.50
CA ALA A 312 -4.03 -4.53 -19.85
C ALA A 312 -4.93 -4.04 -18.70
N ILE A 313 -5.96 -4.80 -18.34
CA ILE A 313 -6.90 -4.41 -17.28
C ILE A 313 -6.43 -4.98 -15.94
N VAL A 314 -6.29 -4.12 -14.94
CA VAL A 314 -5.91 -4.53 -13.58
C VAL A 314 -7.02 -5.40 -12.98
N THR A 315 -6.66 -6.57 -12.45
CA THR A 315 -7.58 -7.46 -11.74
C THR A 315 -7.24 -7.60 -10.26
N ASP A 316 -5.98 -7.43 -9.88
CA ASP A 316 -5.56 -7.50 -8.48
C ASP A 316 -4.34 -6.60 -8.22
N LEU A 317 -4.23 -6.14 -6.97
CA LEU A 317 -3.23 -5.17 -6.53
C LEU A 317 -2.71 -5.55 -5.15
N TYR A 318 -1.40 -5.35 -4.95
CA TYR A 318 -0.75 -5.62 -3.67
C TYR A 318 0.33 -4.58 -3.37
N ILE A 319 0.37 -4.15 -2.10
CA ILE A 319 1.38 -3.24 -1.56
C ILE A 319 1.94 -3.81 -0.25
N SER A 320 3.14 -3.37 0.12
CA SER A 320 3.75 -3.60 1.42
C SER A 320 3.60 -2.37 2.32
N ASN A 321 3.92 -2.49 3.60
CA ASN A 321 3.99 -1.35 4.52
C ASN A 321 5.23 -0.44 4.28
N GLN A 322 6.04 -0.72 3.24
CA GLN A 322 7.22 0.06 2.83
C GLN A 322 7.13 0.45 1.34
N SER A 323 5.92 0.58 0.82
CA SER A 323 5.65 0.85 -0.58
C SER A 323 5.59 2.33 -0.95
N LEU A 324 5.70 3.26 0.01
CA LEU A 324 5.51 4.70 -0.18
C LEU A 324 6.74 5.49 0.25
N ASN A 325 7.20 6.43 -0.57
CA ASN A 325 8.30 7.35 -0.23
C ASN A 325 7.84 8.81 -0.03
N ASN A 326 8.77 9.71 0.30
CA ASN A 326 8.48 11.12 0.61
C ASN A 326 8.18 11.96 -0.64
N SER A 327 8.45 11.43 -1.84
CA SER A 327 8.02 12.03 -3.11
C SER A 327 6.58 11.63 -3.46
N ASN A 328 5.88 10.94 -2.56
CA ASN A 328 4.56 10.33 -2.79
C ASN A 328 4.56 9.32 -3.96
N GLN A 329 5.73 8.78 -4.30
CA GLN A 329 5.81 7.64 -5.22
C GLN A 329 5.40 6.38 -4.46
N LEU A 330 4.55 5.58 -5.10
CA LEU A 330 4.06 4.32 -4.54
C LEU A 330 4.47 3.17 -5.45
N VAL A 331 5.08 2.12 -4.89
CA VAL A 331 5.33 0.87 -5.62
C VAL A 331 4.28 -0.20 -5.32
N PHE A 332 3.87 -0.96 -6.32
CA PHE A 332 2.85 -2.00 -6.16
C PHE A 332 3.10 -3.18 -7.12
N TYR A 333 2.56 -4.34 -6.73
CA TYR A 333 2.43 -5.51 -7.58
C TYR A 333 1.02 -5.55 -8.16
N ALA A 334 0.89 -5.69 -9.48
CA ALA A 334 -0.39 -5.83 -10.18
C ALA A 334 -0.50 -7.15 -10.94
N LYS A 335 -1.71 -7.70 -10.99
CA LYS A 335 -2.12 -8.79 -11.88
C LYS A 335 -3.16 -8.29 -12.87
N PHE A 336 -3.18 -8.89 -14.06
CA PHE A 336 -4.00 -8.45 -15.18
C PHE A 336 -4.96 -9.53 -15.69
N ASP A 337 -5.96 -9.11 -16.46
CA ASP A 337 -7.00 -9.95 -17.06
C ASP A 337 -6.48 -10.91 -18.14
N ASP A 338 -5.38 -10.55 -18.79
CA ASP A 338 -4.66 -11.41 -19.74
C ASP A 338 -3.77 -12.47 -19.05
N GLY A 339 -3.75 -12.51 -17.71
CA GLY A 339 -2.94 -13.41 -16.90
C GLY A 339 -1.49 -12.94 -16.67
N SER A 340 -1.07 -11.83 -17.28
CA SER A 340 0.22 -11.22 -17.01
C SER A 340 0.24 -10.53 -15.64
N SER A 341 1.42 -10.18 -15.16
CA SER A 341 1.59 -9.49 -13.88
C SER A 341 2.91 -8.71 -13.82
N GLY A 342 3.06 -7.78 -12.88
CA GLY A 342 4.30 -6.99 -12.80
C GLY A 342 4.40 -6.05 -11.60
N ILE A 343 5.61 -5.52 -11.40
CA ILE A 343 5.93 -4.48 -10.42
C ILE A 343 5.91 -3.11 -11.11
N PHE A 344 5.17 -2.19 -10.53
CA PHE A 344 4.95 -0.84 -11.07
C PHE A 344 5.16 0.21 -9.99
N ARG A 345 5.57 1.40 -10.41
CA ARG A 345 5.64 2.60 -9.56
C ARG A 345 4.64 3.63 -10.07
N ALA A 346 3.77 4.12 -9.19
CA ALA A 346 2.95 5.29 -9.39
C ALA A 346 3.74 6.53 -8.97
N ASP A 347 3.91 7.47 -9.88
CA ASP A 347 4.56 8.75 -9.70
C ASP A 347 3.46 9.83 -9.70
N PRO A 348 3.27 10.61 -8.63
CA PRO A 348 2.21 11.62 -8.60
C PRO A 348 2.49 12.67 -9.67
N ASP A 349 1.48 12.94 -10.50
CA ASP A 349 1.57 14.03 -11.47
C ASP A 349 1.72 15.32 -10.66
N ILE A 350 2.74 16.11 -10.99
CA ILE A 350 2.85 17.46 -10.42
C ILE A 350 1.67 18.24 -10.98
N GLN A 351 0.57 18.30 -10.23
CA GLN A 351 -0.44 19.31 -10.51
C GLN A 351 0.26 20.65 -10.36
N SER A 352 0.54 21.29 -11.50
CA SER A 352 0.91 22.69 -11.52
C SER A 352 -0.20 23.41 -10.78
N THR A 353 0.11 23.95 -9.61
CA THR A 353 -0.78 24.79 -8.80
C THR A 353 -1.07 26.14 -9.46
N SER A 354 -1.05 26.21 -10.79
CA SER A 354 -1.53 27.36 -11.52
C SER A 354 -3.05 27.31 -11.43
N PRO A 355 -3.72 28.27 -10.76
CA PRO A 355 -5.16 28.33 -10.81
C PRO A 355 -5.53 28.47 -12.27
N ALA A 356 -6.39 27.58 -12.76
CA ALA A 356 -7.01 27.75 -14.06
C ALA A 356 -7.62 29.15 -14.07
N THR A 357 -6.98 30.09 -14.76
CA THR A 357 -7.60 31.33 -15.14
C THR A 357 -8.74 30.90 -16.04
N SER A 358 -9.95 30.88 -15.50
CA SER A 358 -11.15 30.74 -16.29
C SER A 358 -11.11 31.86 -17.33
N ILE A 359 -10.86 31.48 -18.58
CA ILE A 359 -11.10 32.35 -19.72
C ILE A 359 -12.60 32.64 -19.67
N PRO A 360 -13.04 33.90 -19.50
CA PRO A 360 -14.46 34.21 -19.55
C PRO A 360 -14.96 33.85 -20.95
N GLU A 361 -16.01 33.04 -21.05
CA GLU A 361 -16.67 32.84 -22.34
C GLU A 361 -17.15 34.20 -22.88
N PRO A 362 -16.97 34.49 -24.18
CA PRO A 362 -17.61 35.66 -24.76
C PRO A 362 -19.12 35.45 -24.68
N SER A 363 -19.78 36.32 -23.91
CA SER A 363 -21.23 36.39 -23.81
C SER A 363 -21.84 36.41 -25.21
N SER A 364 -22.55 35.34 -25.57
CA SER A 364 -23.29 35.23 -26.81
C SER A 364 -24.47 36.19 -26.75
N VAL A 365 -24.30 37.40 -27.29
CA VAL A 365 -25.42 38.29 -27.58
C VAL A 365 -26.11 37.77 -28.83
N LEU A 366 -27.37 37.33 -28.65
CA LEU A 366 -28.34 37.07 -29.71
C LEU A 366 -28.39 38.24 -30.70
N GLY A 367 -27.78 38.05 -31.88
CA GLY A 367 -28.02 38.86 -33.06
C GLY A 367 -29.07 38.17 -33.94
N ILE A 368 -30.33 38.57 -33.81
CA ILE A 368 -31.39 38.21 -34.77
C ILE A 368 -31.09 38.93 -36.08
N LEU A 369 -30.79 38.18 -37.14
CA LEU A 369 -30.69 38.67 -38.50
C LEU A 369 -31.87 38.09 -39.30
N GLY A 370 -32.91 38.91 -39.46
CA GLY A 370 -34.06 38.60 -40.29
C GLY A 370 -33.88 39.15 -41.70
N VAL A 371 -33.80 38.25 -42.69
CA VAL A 371 -34.13 38.41 -44.12
C VAL A 371 -34.22 36.96 -44.66
N GLY A 372 -35.20 36.45 -45.41
CA GLY A 372 -36.43 36.94 -46.01
C GLY A 372 -36.87 35.90 -47.06
N ALA A 373 -38.20 35.77 -47.27
CA ALA A 373 -38.85 35.27 -48.50
C ALA A 373 -38.64 33.77 -48.89
N LEU A 374 -39.55 32.97 -49.47
CA LEU A 374 -40.96 33.00 -49.84
C LEU A 374 -41.25 31.64 -50.54
N LEU A 375 -42.42 31.01 -50.32
CA LEU A 375 -43.33 30.40 -51.32
C LEU A 375 -43.99 29.05 -50.95
N MET A 376 -45.33 29.10 -51.01
CA MET A 376 -46.33 28.10 -51.46
C MET A 376 -46.39 26.71 -50.78
N GLY A 377 -47.57 26.17 -50.41
CA GLY A 377 -48.92 26.62 -50.70
C GLY A 377 -50.03 25.70 -50.17
N TRP A 378 -51.24 26.09 -50.57
CA TRP A 378 -52.52 25.37 -50.65
C TRP A 378 -53.46 25.31 -49.43
N ARG A 379 -54.60 25.99 -49.66
CA ARG A 379 -55.88 25.99 -48.92
C ARG A 379 -56.58 24.63 -49.01
N LYS A 380 -57.39 24.30 -48.00
CA LYS A 380 -58.81 23.95 -48.20
C LYS A 380 -59.65 24.18 -46.94
N ASN A 381 -60.63 25.06 -47.12
CA ASN A 381 -61.89 25.30 -46.39
C ASN A 381 -62.47 24.14 -45.58
N LEU A 382 -63.11 24.47 -44.45
CA LEU A 382 -64.56 24.24 -44.26
C LEU A 382 -65.12 25.12 -43.13
N GLN A 383 -66.34 25.59 -43.35
CA GLN A 383 -67.08 26.65 -42.66
C GLN A 383 -68.11 26.11 -41.66
N ARG A 384 -68.54 27.01 -40.76
CA ARG A 384 -69.91 27.24 -40.23
C ARG A 384 -70.48 26.18 -39.27
N ILE A 385 -71.19 26.53 -38.20
CA ILE A 385 -72.02 27.72 -37.88
C ILE A 385 -71.67 28.23 -36.49
#